data_AF-A0A6M1M7F3-F1
#
_entry.id   AF-A0A6M1M7F3-F1
#
_cell.length_a   1.000
_cell.length_b   1.000
_cell.length_c   1.000
_cell.angle_alpha   90.00
_cell.angle_beta   90.00
_cell.angle_gamma   90.00
#
_symmetry.space_group_name_H-M   'P 1'
#
loop_
_entity.id
_entity.type
_entity.pdbx_description
1 polymer ?
#
loop_
_entity_poly.entity_id
_entity_poly.type
_entity_poly.pdbx_seq_one_letter_code
_entity_poly.pdbx_strand_id
1 'polypeptide(L)'
;MTAVAFDTLKLARTLRDKATLSQDQAEGFAEAISEAVQGDLTTRADLKSSEAALRPDIKAVEKGLRADIAAVETGLRADIAAVETNLRAELAAFRADNNVFAHDLRATEANLRFELKAQISETRAEVIKWMVGAVGLQTVAVVGAMITLVRILKP
;
A
#
# COMPACT_ATOMS: atom_id res chain seq x y z
N MET A 1 32.39 -31.44 -40.66
CA MET A 1 31.29 -30.76 -41.37
C MET A 1 30.54 -31.81 -42.17
N THR A 2 29.25 -32.00 -41.96
CA THR A 2 28.41 -32.68 -42.96
C THR A 2 27.63 -31.58 -43.66
N ALA A 3 28.33 -30.83 -44.52
CA ALA A 3 27.65 -30.11 -45.58
C ALA A 3 26.87 -31.15 -46.39
N VAL A 4 25.66 -30.82 -46.83
CA VAL A 4 25.00 -31.65 -47.84
C VAL A 4 25.97 -31.68 -49.01
N ALA A 5 26.58 -32.84 -49.26
CA ALA A 5 27.59 -32.97 -50.31
C ALA A 5 26.88 -32.72 -51.63
N PHE A 6 27.07 -31.53 -52.21
CA PHE A 6 26.62 -31.24 -53.54
C PHE A 6 27.48 -32.10 -54.49
N ASP A 7 26.88 -33.16 -55.01
CA ASP A 7 27.58 -34.11 -55.88
C ASP A 7 27.70 -33.52 -57.29
N THR A 8 28.67 -32.61 -57.43
CA THR A 8 29.00 -31.89 -58.67
C THR A 8 29.23 -32.85 -59.82
N LEU A 9 29.80 -34.02 -59.54
CA LEU A 9 30.16 -35.02 -60.55
C LEU A 9 28.93 -35.79 -61.05
N LYS A 10 28.00 -36.12 -60.15
CA LYS A 10 26.68 -36.65 -60.54
C LYS A 10 25.85 -35.62 -61.31
N LEU A 11 25.93 -34.34 -60.95
CA LEU A 11 25.25 -33.27 -61.69
C LEU A 11 25.82 -33.10 -63.10
N ALA A 12 27.14 -33.02 -63.25
CA ALA A 12 27.80 -32.92 -64.56
C ALA A 12 27.45 -34.12 -65.46
N ARG A 13 27.49 -35.35 -64.91
CA ARG A 13 27.04 -36.55 -65.65
C ARG A 13 25.58 -36.45 -66.07
N THR A 14 24.70 -35.96 -65.21
CA THR A 14 23.27 -35.81 -65.52
C THR A 14 23.05 -34.76 -66.62
N LEU A 15 23.78 -33.64 -66.58
CA LEU A 15 23.72 -32.57 -67.58
C LEU A 15 24.21 -33.06 -68.96
N ARG A 16 25.29 -33.84 -69.00
CA ARG A 16 25.78 -34.47 -70.24
C ARG A 16 24.80 -35.51 -70.78
N ASP A 17 24.38 -36.45 -69.93
CA ASP A 17 23.65 -37.65 -70.38
C ASP A 17 22.16 -37.36 -70.64
N LYS A 18 21.54 -36.42 -69.91
CA LYS A 18 20.10 -36.11 -70.04
C LYS A 18 19.80 -34.77 -70.73
N ALA A 19 20.70 -33.79 -70.64
CA ALA A 19 20.53 -32.50 -71.30
C ALA A 19 21.41 -32.34 -72.55
N THR A 20 22.16 -33.38 -72.94
CA THR A 20 23.01 -33.41 -74.16
C THR A 20 24.00 -32.26 -74.27
N LEU A 21 24.45 -31.74 -73.13
CA LEU A 21 25.52 -30.74 -73.07
C LEU A 21 26.88 -31.37 -73.38
N SER A 22 27.80 -30.59 -73.94
CA SER A 22 29.19 -31.05 -74.07
C SER A 22 29.80 -31.28 -72.68
N GLN A 23 30.87 -32.07 -72.61
CA GLN A 23 31.56 -32.34 -71.35
C GLN A 23 31.97 -31.03 -70.65
N ASP A 24 32.63 -30.13 -71.38
CA ASP A 24 33.10 -28.84 -70.86
C ASP A 24 31.94 -27.95 -70.36
N GLN A 25 30.80 -27.96 -71.07
CA GLN A 25 29.62 -27.21 -70.65
C GLN A 25 28.99 -27.80 -69.38
N ALA A 26 28.85 -29.13 -69.32
CA ALA A 26 28.26 -29.81 -68.18
C ALA A 26 29.10 -29.66 -66.90
N GLU A 27 30.43 -29.69 -67.03
CA GLU A 27 31.38 -29.43 -65.93
C GLU A 27 31.30 -27.97 -65.46
N GLY A 28 31.37 -27.01 -66.38
CA GLY A 28 31.29 -25.58 -66.04
C GLY A 28 29.96 -25.18 -65.38
N PHE A 29 28.83 -25.73 -65.83
CA PHE A 29 27.53 -25.49 -65.18
C PHE A 29 27.45 -26.15 -63.80
N ALA A 30 27.93 -27.38 -63.64
CA ALA A 30 27.91 -28.04 -62.34
C ALA A 30 28.78 -27.31 -61.32
N GLU A 31 29.94 -26.80 -61.74
CA GLU A 31 30.85 -26.01 -60.92
C GLU A 31 30.24 -24.66 -60.52
N ALA A 32 29.71 -23.90 -61.48
CA ALA A 32 29.06 -22.61 -61.21
C ALA A 32 27.87 -22.74 -60.24
N ILE A 33 27.06 -23.80 -60.37
CA ILE A 33 25.95 -24.06 -59.45
C ILE A 33 26.47 -24.49 -58.07
N SER A 34 27.53 -25.30 -58.02
CA SER A 34 28.14 -25.73 -56.75
C SER A 34 28.70 -24.54 -55.97
N GLU A 35 29.39 -23.61 -56.64
CA GLU A 35 29.88 -22.37 -56.03
C GLU A 35 28.72 -21.48 -55.56
N ALA A 36 27.73 -21.24 -56.42
CA ALA A 36 26.58 -20.40 -56.08
C ALA A 36 25.77 -20.95 -54.89
N VAL A 37 25.67 -22.27 -54.76
CA VAL A 37 24.94 -22.92 -53.65
C VAL A 37 25.78 -22.99 -52.37
N GLN A 38 27.10 -23.11 -52.45
CA GLN A 38 27.94 -23.20 -51.24
C GLN A 38 28.16 -21.85 -50.53
N GLY A 39 28.10 -20.73 -51.26
CA GLY A 39 28.39 -19.40 -50.71
C GLY A 39 27.34 -18.82 -49.75
N ASP A 40 26.05 -19.15 -49.94
CA ASP A 40 24.92 -18.50 -49.25
C ASP A 40 24.18 -19.41 -48.25
N LEU A 41 24.63 -20.66 -48.08
CA LEU A 41 23.95 -21.60 -47.17
C LEU A 41 24.45 -21.47 -45.73
N THR A 42 23.51 -21.16 -44.83
CA THR A 42 23.72 -21.35 -43.38
C THR A 42 24.07 -22.81 -43.10
N THR A 43 25.25 -23.06 -42.52
CA THR A 43 25.77 -24.40 -42.28
C THR A 43 25.40 -24.92 -40.90
N ARG A 44 25.60 -26.23 -40.67
CA ARG A 44 25.53 -26.79 -39.31
C ARG A 44 26.55 -26.17 -38.35
N ALA A 45 27.67 -25.64 -38.87
CA ALA A 45 28.66 -24.98 -38.02
C ALA A 45 28.12 -23.63 -37.53
N ASP A 46 27.46 -22.87 -38.40
CA ASP A 46 26.83 -21.59 -38.05
C ASP A 46 25.71 -21.78 -37.02
N LEU A 47 24.88 -22.82 -37.19
CA LEU A 47 23.85 -23.17 -36.21
C LEU A 47 24.45 -23.53 -34.85
N LYS A 48 25.53 -24.33 -34.82
CA LYS A 48 26.23 -24.66 -33.57
C LYS A 48 26.89 -23.46 -32.93
N SER A 49 27.41 -22.53 -33.74
CA SER A 49 27.99 -21.27 -33.25
C SER A 49 26.91 -20.40 -32.60
N SER A 50 25.75 -20.26 -33.25
CA SER A 50 24.59 -19.54 -32.72
C SER A 50 24.05 -20.20 -31.44
N GLU A 51 23.90 -21.53 -31.42
CA GLU A 51 23.50 -22.28 -30.21
C GLU A 51 24.50 -22.05 -29.06
N ALA A 52 25.80 -22.11 -29.35
CA ALA A 52 26.84 -21.87 -28.37
C ALA A 52 26.84 -20.42 -27.85
N ALA A 53 26.48 -19.45 -28.68
CA ALA A 53 26.37 -18.04 -28.30
C ALA A 53 25.10 -17.76 -27.47
N LEU A 54 23.96 -18.39 -27.78
CA LEU A 54 22.70 -18.17 -27.06
C LEU A 54 22.63 -18.87 -25.70
N ARG A 55 23.35 -20.00 -25.55
CA ARG A 55 23.36 -20.77 -24.30
C ARG A 55 23.84 -19.98 -23.06
N PRO A 56 24.93 -19.20 -23.11
CA PRO A 56 25.32 -18.35 -21.98
C PRO A 56 24.31 -17.22 -21.74
N ASP A 57 23.71 -16.63 -22.78
CA ASP A 57 22.70 -15.57 -22.64
C ASP A 57 21.47 -16.08 -21.89
N ILE A 58 20.97 -17.26 -22.25
CA ILE A 58 19.85 -17.91 -21.55
C ILE A 58 20.18 -18.12 -20.08
N LYS A 59 21.40 -18.60 -19.77
CA LYS A 59 21.85 -18.78 -18.37
C LYS A 59 21.97 -17.45 -17.62
N ALA A 60 22.41 -16.39 -18.30
CA ALA A 60 22.54 -15.07 -17.72
C ALA A 60 21.16 -14.49 -17.39
N VAL A 61 20.19 -14.62 -18.30
CA VAL A 61 18.79 -14.22 -18.06
C VAL A 61 18.16 -15.03 -16.93
N GLU A 62 18.34 -16.36 -16.90
CA GLU A 62 17.83 -17.21 -15.82
C GLU A 62 18.40 -16.78 -14.45
N LYS A 63 19.71 -16.47 -14.40
CA LYS A 63 20.35 -15.96 -13.18
C LYS A 63 19.81 -14.58 -12.79
N GLY A 64 19.63 -13.69 -13.76
CA GLY A 64 19.06 -12.35 -13.54
C GLY A 64 17.66 -12.44 -12.95
N LEU A 65 16.77 -13.21 -13.57
CA LEU A 65 15.41 -13.41 -13.09
C LEU A 65 15.36 -14.00 -11.68
N ARG A 66 16.24 -14.96 -11.35
CA ARG A 66 16.33 -15.49 -9.97
C ARG A 66 16.78 -14.41 -8.97
N ALA A 67 17.71 -13.55 -9.36
CA ALA A 67 18.16 -12.45 -8.51
C ALA A 67 17.05 -11.42 -8.30
N ASP A 68 16.32 -11.06 -9.37
CA ASP A 68 15.20 -10.12 -9.30
C ASP A 68 14.07 -10.66 -8.42
N ILE A 69 13.72 -11.96 -8.55
CA ILE A 69 12.73 -12.61 -7.69
C ILE A 69 13.17 -12.55 -6.23
N ALA A 70 14.44 -12.88 -5.92
CA ALA A 70 14.96 -12.82 -4.56
C ALA A 70 14.96 -11.38 -3.99
N ALA A 71 15.26 -10.39 -4.82
CA ALA A 71 15.22 -8.98 -4.45
C ALA A 71 13.78 -8.52 -4.13
N VAL A 72 12.81 -8.87 -4.99
CA VAL A 72 11.38 -8.58 -4.77
C VAL A 72 10.87 -9.26 -3.51
N GLU A 73 11.17 -10.54 -3.28
CA GLU A 73 10.77 -11.24 -2.07
C GLU A 73 11.34 -10.58 -0.80
N THR A 74 12.60 -10.16 -0.85
CA THR A 74 13.25 -9.48 0.28
C THR A 74 12.62 -8.11 0.54
N GLY A 75 12.36 -7.35 -0.54
CA GLY A 75 11.66 -6.07 -0.46
C GLY A 75 10.27 -6.21 0.14
N LEU A 76 9.46 -7.15 -0.36
CA LEU A 76 8.10 -7.39 0.16
C LEU A 76 8.11 -7.82 1.63
N ARG A 77 9.07 -8.64 2.07
CA ARG A 77 9.22 -8.99 3.49
C ARG A 77 9.55 -7.77 4.35
N ALA A 78 10.41 -6.89 3.87
CA ALA A 78 10.76 -5.64 4.56
C ALA A 78 9.56 -4.69 4.65
N ASP A 79 8.82 -4.52 3.54
CA ASP A 79 7.63 -3.68 3.48
C ASP A 79 6.54 -4.18 4.43
N ILE A 80 6.29 -5.50 4.47
CA ILE A 80 5.35 -6.11 5.42
C ILE A 80 5.77 -5.84 6.87
N ALA A 81 7.05 -6.01 7.21
CA ALA A 81 7.55 -5.75 8.56
C ALA A 81 7.43 -4.27 8.95
N ALA A 82 7.67 -3.35 8.01
CA ALA A 82 7.48 -1.92 8.20
C ALA A 82 6.00 -1.57 8.45
N VAL A 83 5.09 -2.09 7.62
CA VAL A 83 3.64 -1.89 7.79
C VAL A 83 3.15 -2.43 9.13
N GLU A 84 3.57 -3.63 9.52
CA GLU A 84 3.21 -4.19 10.84
C GLU A 84 3.70 -3.31 12.00
N THR A 85 4.92 -2.78 11.90
CA THR A 85 5.50 -1.93 12.94
C THR A 85 4.73 -0.61 13.04
N ASN A 86 4.43 0.02 11.91
CA ASN A 86 3.62 1.25 11.88
C ASN A 86 2.22 1.03 12.46
N LEU A 87 1.52 -0.04 12.05
CA LEU A 87 0.18 -0.33 12.56
C LEU A 87 0.18 -0.59 14.07
N ARG A 88 1.21 -1.27 14.61
CA ARG A 88 1.37 -1.46 16.05
C ARG A 88 1.58 -0.12 16.76
N ALA A 89 2.39 0.77 16.20
CA ALA A 89 2.62 2.10 16.76
C ALA A 89 1.36 2.98 16.73
N GLU A 90 0.65 3.02 15.61
CA GLU A 90 -0.62 3.75 15.46
C GLU A 90 -1.69 3.25 16.42
N LEU A 91 -1.82 1.93 16.59
CA LEU A 91 -2.76 1.35 17.54
C LEU A 91 -2.40 1.70 19.00
N ALA A 92 -1.10 1.74 19.33
CA ALA A 92 -0.64 2.16 20.66
C ALA A 92 -0.93 3.64 20.92
N ALA A 93 -0.68 4.51 19.94
CA ALA A 93 -0.98 5.93 20.00
C ALA A 93 -2.50 6.16 20.17
N PHE A 94 -3.33 5.52 19.34
CA PHE A 94 -4.78 5.61 19.44
C PHE A 94 -5.31 5.16 20.81
N ARG A 95 -4.76 4.08 21.38
CA ARG A 95 -5.14 3.64 22.74
C ARG A 95 -4.73 4.66 23.81
N ALA A 96 -3.56 5.29 23.67
CA ALA A 96 -3.14 6.35 24.58
C ALA A 96 -4.10 7.54 24.50
N ASP A 97 -4.43 8.00 23.29
CA ASP A 97 -5.37 9.11 23.08
C ASP A 97 -6.76 8.81 23.65
N ASN A 98 -7.28 7.59 23.46
CA ASN A 98 -8.56 7.20 24.06
C ASN A 98 -8.52 7.20 25.59
N ASN A 99 -7.41 6.79 26.19
CA ASN A 99 -7.26 6.83 27.65
C ASN A 99 -7.23 8.26 28.18
N VAL A 100 -6.55 9.17 27.48
CA VAL A 100 -6.55 10.61 27.78
C VAL A 100 -7.97 11.17 27.65
N PHE A 101 -8.66 10.89 26.54
CA PHE A 101 -10.03 11.33 26.33
C PHE A 101 -10.99 10.82 27.42
N ALA A 102 -10.87 9.54 27.81
CA ALA A 102 -11.68 8.97 28.88
C ALA A 102 -11.38 9.63 30.25
N HIS A 103 -10.14 10.02 30.50
CA HIS A 103 -9.76 10.75 31.70
C HIS A 103 -10.36 12.17 31.70
N ASP A 104 -10.24 12.90 30.58
CA ASP A 104 -10.78 14.25 30.44
C ASP A 104 -12.31 14.27 30.57
N LEU A 105 -13.00 13.26 30.03
CA LEU A 105 -14.44 13.11 30.20
C LEU A 105 -14.83 12.92 31.67
N ARG A 106 -14.08 12.10 32.43
CA ARG A 106 -14.32 11.92 33.87
C ARG A 106 -14.02 13.19 34.66
N ALA A 107 -12.96 13.91 34.30
CA ALA A 107 -12.59 15.16 34.93
C ALA A 107 -13.66 16.25 34.70
N THR A 108 -14.15 16.37 33.46
CA THR A 108 -15.24 17.30 33.12
C THR A 108 -16.54 16.93 33.83
N GLU A 109 -16.90 15.64 33.90
CA GLU A 109 -18.06 15.19 34.67
C GLU A 109 -17.94 15.53 36.16
N ALA A 110 -16.77 15.30 36.77
CA ALA A 110 -16.52 15.63 38.17
C ALA A 110 -16.63 17.14 38.44
N ASN A 111 -16.04 17.96 37.55
CA ASN A 111 -16.10 19.41 37.64
C ASN A 111 -17.53 19.93 37.51
N LEU A 112 -18.31 19.43 36.53
CA LEU A 112 -19.71 19.81 36.36
C LEU A 112 -20.56 19.43 37.59
N ARG A 113 -20.33 18.26 38.19
CA ARG A 113 -21.00 17.85 39.43
C ARG A 113 -20.64 18.75 40.61
N PHE A 114 -19.38 19.16 40.71
CA PHE A 114 -18.92 20.07 41.76
C PHE A 114 -19.57 21.45 41.60
N GLU A 115 -19.50 22.01 40.40
CA GLU A 115 -20.09 23.29 40.03
C GLU A 115 -21.60 23.32 40.31
N LEU A 116 -22.33 22.29 39.88
CA LEU A 116 -23.77 22.18 40.13
C LEU A 116 -24.09 22.13 41.64
N LYS A 117 -23.29 21.40 42.44
CA LYS A 117 -23.48 21.35 43.90
C LYS A 117 -23.20 22.72 44.55
N ALA A 118 -22.18 23.43 44.08
CA ALA A 118 -21.85 24.77 44.55
C ALA A 118 -23.01 25.74 44.27
N GLN A 119 -23.51 25.76 43.04
CA GLN A 119 -24.65 26.61 42.65
C GLN A 119 -25.93 26.27 43.44
N ILE A 120 -26.20 24.98 43.70
CA ILE A 120 -27.34 24.57 44.55
C ILE A 120 -27.16 25.10 45.98
N SER A 121 -25.96 25.02 46.54
CA SER A 121 -25.68 25.52 47.90
C SER A 121 -25.82 27.04 47.98
N GLU A 122 -25.31 27.76 46.98
CA GLU A 122 -25.45 29.21 46.86
C GLU A 122 -26.91 29.62 46.74
N THR A 123 -27.66 28.99 45.83
CA THR A 123 -29.11 29.23 45.66
C THR A 123 -29.88 28.93 46.96
N ARG A 124 -29.55 27.83 47.67
CA ARG A 124 -30.17 27.50 48.96
C ARG A 124 -29.89 28.56 50.01
N ALA A 125 -28.65 29.04 50.11
CA ALA A 125 -28.26 30.08 51.05
C ALA A 125 -28.99 31.40 50.74
N GLU A 126 -29.09 31.76 49.46
CA GLU A 126 -29.83 32.94 49.02
C GLU A 126 -31.33 32.83 49.34
N VAL A 127 -31.96 31.70 49.07
CA VAL A 127 -33.37 31.46 49.41
C VAL A 127 -33.60 31.57 50.92
N ILE A 128 -32.72 30.98 51.76
CA ILE A 128 -32.82 31.11 53.22
C ILE A 128 -32.69 32.57 53.65
N LYS A 129 -31.73 33.31 53.09
CA LYS A 129 -31.53 34.74 53.39
C LYS A 129 -32.80 35.55 53.10
N TRP A 130 -33.42 35.34 51.93
CA TRP A 130 -34.67 36.00 51.56
C TRP A 130 -35.85 35.59 52.46
N MET A 131 -35.99 34.29 52.79
CA MET A 131 -37.03 33.80 53.69
C MET A 131 -36.93 34.43 55.08
N VAL A 132 -35.72 34.48 55.67
CA VAL A 132 -35.51 35.11 56.99
C VAL A 132 -35.85 36.60 56.94
N GLY A 133 -35.42 37.31 55.89
CA GLY A 133 -35.77 38.71 55.70
C GLY A 133 -37.28 38.94 55.58
N ALA A 134 -37.97 38.12 54.78
CA ALA A 134 -39.42 38.22 54.59
C ALA A 134 -40.20 37.89 55.87
N VAL A 135 -39.87 36.80 56.57
CA VAL A 135 -40.51 36.40 57.84
C VAL A 135 -40.28 37.47 58.91
N GLY A 136 -39.06 38.03 58.99
CA GLY A 136 -38.75 39.13 59.89
C GLY A 136 -39.63 40.36 59.63
N LEU A 137 -39.75 40.78 58.36
CA LEU A 137 -40.59 41.91 57.97
C LEU A 137 -42.08 41.65 58.24
N GLN A 138 -42.58 40.45 57.92
CA GLN A 138 -43.95 40.03 58.23
C GLN A 138 -44.23 40.08 59.75
N THR A 139 -43.30 39.62 60.58
CA THR A 139 -43.46 39.62 62.04
C THR A 139 -43.56 41.04 62.59
N VAL A 140 -42.69 41.94 62.13
CA VAL A 140 -42.71 43.36 62.52
C VAL A 140 -44.03 44.01 62.09
N ALA A 141 -44.51 43.74 60.86
CA ALA A 141 -45.77 44.27 60.36
C ALA A 141 -46.97 43.79 61.20
N VAL A 142 -47.05 42.49 61.53
CA VAL A 142 -48.13 41.93 62.35
C VAL A 142 -48.13 42.53 63.75
N VAL A 143 -46.96 42.64 64.40
CA VAL A 143 -46.85 43.28 65.73
C VAL A 143 -47.27 44.75 65.68
N GLY A 144 -46.84 45.50 64.66
CA GLY A 144 -47.23 46.89 64.47
C GLY A 144 -48.75 47.07 64.28
N ALA A 145 -49.38 46.18 63.50
CA ALA A 145 -50.83 46.16 63.31
C ALA A 145 -51.57 45.88 64.63
N MET A 146 -51.10 44.89 65.41
CA MET A 146 -51.67 44.56 66.72
C MET A 146 -51.61 45.73 67.71
N ILE A 147 -50.47 46.43 67.80
CA ILE A 147 -50.31 47.61 68.66
C ILE A 147 -51.30 48.72 68.25
N THR A 148 -51.45 48.94 66.94
CA THR A 148 -52.39 49.93 66.40
C THR A 148 -53.84 49.58 66.74
N LEU A 149 -54.21 48.31 66.63
CA LEU A 149 -55.54 47.81 67.00
C LEU A 149 -55.84 48.02 68.48
N VAL A 150 -54.89 47.70 69.37
CA VAL A 150 -55.04 47.90 70.83
C VAL A 150 -55.23 49.37 71.19
N ARG A 151 -54.54 50.30 70.50
CA ARG A 151 -54.73 51.74 70.72
C ARG A 151 -56.11 52.24 70.29
N ILE A 152 -56.73 51.63 69.28
CA ILE A 152 -58.05 52.01 68.79
C ILE A 152 -59.16 51.42 69.68
N LEU A 153 -58.97 50.22 70.23
CA LEU A 153 -59.96 49.51 71.05
C LEU A 153 -59.97 49.92 72.53
N LYS A 154 -58.97 50.68 72.99
CA LYS A 154 -58.94 51.22 74.34
C LYS A 154 -59.55 52.63 74.30
N PRO A 155 -60.78 52.85 74.80
CA PRO A 155 -61.42 54.16 74.79
C PRO A 155 -60.65 55.17 75.65
#